data_AF-A0A183F7A5-F1
#
_entry.id   AF-A0A183F7A5-F1
#
_cell.length_a   1.000
_cell.length_b   1.000
_cell.length_c   1.000
_cell.angle_alpha   90.00
_cell.angle_beta   90.00
_cell.angle_gamma   90.00
#
_symmetry.space_group_name_H-M   'P 1'
#
loop_
_entity.id
_entity.type
_entity.pdbx_description
1 polymer ?
#
loop_
_entity_poly.entity_id
_entity_poly.type
_entity_poly.pdbx_seq_one_letter_code
_entity_poly.pdbx_strand_id
1 'polypeptide(L)'
;MPFYPGFRSDLDVSSSTQLRTRELSRSRMTQLYESAEEGMNDRSRLREMKQRPVGVVSSTAPIPAYKRRAMEKEFSYEPPPPEVKPTFKDGDETSRSLASPAGRTVKLSCRATGYPEPRVVWHKNGAIITEASPRMTGADFKIRKGMLEMEDAAESDSGKYMCEVFNSLGTIRRTFNVTIINRMRGPPIIVPNILVNQTVSCNSLTLEQESKHVLY
;
A
#
# COMPACT_ATOMS: atom_id res chain seq x y z
N MET A 1 46.66 -33.29 -60.74
CA MET A 1 45.49 -32.59 -61.31
C MET A 1 44.38 -32.58 -60.28
N PRO A 2 43.64 -31.48 -60.05
CA PRO A 2 43.95 -30.03 -60.10
C PRO A 2 43.97 -29.44 -58.65
N PHE A 3 44.81 -28.47 -58.26
CA PHE A 3 44.78 -27.01 -58.52
C PHE A 3 43.43 -26.33 -58.28
N TYR A 4 43.30 -25.63 -57.14
CA TYR A 4 42.40 -24.48 -56.96
C TYR A 4 43.23 -23.22 -56.66
N PRO A 5 42.88 -22.06 -57.24
CA PRO A 5 43.71 -20.87 -57.23
C PRO A 5 43.51 -20.01 -55.97
N GLY A 6 44.54 -19.24 -55.66
CA GLY A 6 44.60 -18.36 -54.50
C GLY A 6 43.60 -17.19 -54.54
N PHE A 7 43.11 -16.84 -53.36
CA PHE A 7 42.49 -15.55 -53.08
C PHE A 7 43.58 -14.49 -52.99
N ARG A 8 43.62 -13.60 -53.98
CA ARG A 8 44.36 -12.34 -53.94
C ARG A 8 43.47 -11.30 -53.25
N SER A 9 44.08 -10.55 -52.36
CA SER A 9 43.48 -9.50 -51.52
C SER A 9 43.01 -8.30 -52.36
N ASP A 10 41.70 -8.09 -52.43
CA ASP A 10 41.10 -6.79 -52.75
C ASP A 10 40.69 -6.12 -51.42
N LEU A 11 41.66 -5.45 -50.79
CA LEU A 11 41.44 -4.45 -49.75
C LEU A 11 41.87 -3.10 -50.34
N ASP A 12 41.15 -2.05 -49.95
CA ASP A 12 41.43 -0.63 -50.23
C ASP A 12 40.84 0.06 -51.48
N VAL A 13 39.56 -0.15 -51.74
CA VAL A 13 38.78 0.85 -52.53
C VAL A 13 37.63 1.49 -51.73
N SER A 14 37.18 0.91 -50.61
CA SER A 14 35.99 1.41 -49.91
C SER A 14 36.24 2.46 -48.82
N SER A 15 37.48 2.61 -48.32
CA SER A 15 37.79 3.53 -47.21
C SER A 15 38.02 4.98 -47.65
N SER A 16 38.62 5.20 -48.82
CA SER A 16 38.92 6.54 -49.34
C SER A 16 37.65 7.30 -49.79
N THR A 17 36.67 6.58 -50.35
CA THR A 17 35.38 7.15 -50.75
C THR A 17 34.50 7.51 -49.54
N GLN A 18 34.55 6.70 -48.47
CA GLN A 18 33.81 6.99 -47.22
C GLN A 18 34.43 8.13 -46.40
N LEU A 19 35.76 8.28 -46.40
CA LEU A 19 36.42 9.41 -45.76
C LEU A 19 36.14 10.71 -46.54
N ARG A 20 36.17 10.68 -47.88
CA ARG A 20 35.78 11.85 -48.72
C ARG A 20 34.33 12.29 -48.49
N THR A 21 33.38 11.38 -48.34
CA THR A 21 31.97 11.75 -48.09
C THR A 21 31.74 12.31 -46.68
N ARG A 22 32.52 11.87 -45.67
CA ARG A 22 32.50 12.47 -44.31
C ARG A 22 33.11 13.88 -44.27
N GLU A 23 34.15 14.15 -45.05
CA GLU A 23 34.74 15.50 -45.12
C GLU A 23 33.84 16.49 -45.88
N LEU A 24 33.23 16.05 -46.99
CA LEU A 24 32.25 16.86 -47.75
C LEU A 24 31.00 17.22 -46.94
N SER A 25 30.54 16.33 -46.05
CA SER A 25 29.39 16.59 -45.17
C SER A 25 29.75 17.50 -44.00
N ARG A 26 30.97 17.38 -43.44
CA ARG A 26 31.45 18.27 -42.38
C ARG A 26 31.65 19.71 -42.90
N SER A 27 32.20 19.85 -44.11
CA SER A 27 32.41 21.16 -44.75
C SER A 27 31.09 21.87 -45.12
N ARG A 28 30.08 21.13 -45.59
CA ARG A 28 28.73 21.69 -45.87
C ARG A 28 28.03 22.13 -44.58
N MET A 29 28.22 21.41 -43.48
CA MET A 29 27.58 21.72 -42.21
C MET A 29 28.17 22.96 -41.54
N THR A 30 29.48 23.20 -41.67
CA THR A 30 30.11 24.45 -41.22
C THR A 30 29.71 25.65 -42.09
N GLN A 31 29.62 25.49 -43.42
CA GLN A 31 29.14 26.58 -44.30
C GLN A 31 27.67 26.98 -44.02
N LEU A 32 26.82 26.02 -43.66
CA LEU A 32 25.45 26.30 -43.24
C LEU A 32 25.40 27.07 -41.90
N TYR A 33 26.32 26.77 -40.98
CA TYR A 33 26.40 27.47 -39.69
C TYR A 33 26.91 28.92 -39.84
N GLU A 34 27.97 29.14 -40.63
CA GLU A 34 28.46 30.50 -40.93
C GLU A 34 27.38 31.35 -41.64
N SER A 35 26.62 30.77 -42.56
CA SER A 35 25.51 31.47 -43.23
C SER A 35 24.34 31.82 -42.30
N ALA A 36 24.18 31.08 -41.19
CA ALA A 36 23.14 31.34 -40.20
C ALA A 36 23.55 32.45 -39.21
N GLU A 37 24.85 32.61 -38.93
CA GLU A 37 25.37 33.66 -38.07
C GLU A 37 25.32 35.05 -38.76
N GLU A 38 25.58 35.12 -40.06
CA GLU A 38 25.43 36.37 -40.83
C GLU A 38 23.98 36.87 -40.91
N GLY A 39 22.99 35.97 -40.82
CA GLY A 39 21.56 36.31 -40.79
C GLY A 39 21.04 36.85 -39.46
N MET A 40 21.81 36.75 -38.36
CA MET A 40 21.36 37.10 -37.01
C MET A 40 21.74 38.51 -36.53
N ASN A 41 22.54 39.27 -37.29
CA ASN A 41 22.93 40.64 -36.93
C ASN A 41 22.18 41.77 -37.68
N ASP A 42 21.19 41.44 -38.52
CA ASP A 42 20.39 42.46 -39.21
C ASP A 42 19.23 42.98 -38.34
N ARG A 43 19.54 43.98 -37.51
CA ARG A 43 18.63 44.67 -36.57
C ARG A 43 17.47 45.42 -37.26
N SER A 44 17.49 45.48 -38.60
CA SER A 44 16.54 46.20 -39.43
C SER A 44 15.19 45.45 -39.58
N ARG A 45 15.23 44.11 -39.62
CA ARG A 45 14.02 43.26 -39.75
C ARG A 45 13.15 43.21 -38.48
N LEU A 46 13.75 43.43 -37.31
CA LEU A 46 13.03 43.47 -36.03
C LEU A 46 12.14 44.71 -35.86
N ARG A 47 12.43 45.80 -36.59
CA ARG A 47 11.64 47.04 -36.52
C ARG A 47 10.38 46.97 -37.39
N GLU A 48 10.42 46.27 -38.52
CA GLU A 48 9.23 46.03 -39.36
C GLU A 48 8.23 45.04 -38.74
N MET A 49 8.71 44.04 -37.99
CA MET A 49 7.82 43.06 -37.33
C MET A 49 7.02 43.65 -36.16
N LYS A 50 7.47 44.76 -35.54
CA LYS A 50 6.80 45.40 -34.40
C LYS A 50 5.69 46.38 -34.77
N GLN A 51 5.46 46.63 -36.07
CA GLN A 51 4.47 47.60 -36.55
C GLN A 51 3.26 46.99 -37.26
N ARG A 52 3.17 45.65 -37.31
CA ARG A 52 1.95 44.99 -37.80
C ARG A 52 0.94 44.96 -36.65
N PRO A 53 -0.31 45.42 -36.85
CA PRO A 53 -1.32 45.28 -35.82
C PRO A 53 -1.47 43.79 -35.51
N VAL A 54 -1.51 43.45 -34.22
CA VAL A 54 -1.92 42.12 -33.76
C VAL A 54 -3.39 41.99 -34.09
N GLY A 55 -3.69 41.63 -35.34
CA GLY A 55 -5.01 41.17 -35.71
C GLY A 55 -5.30 39.97 -34.84
N VAL A 56 -6.37 40.02 -34.07
CA VAL A 56 -6.91 38.83 -33.41
C VAL A 56 -7.18 37.83 -34.52
N VAL A 57 -6.29 36.85 -34.68
CA VAL A 57 -6.49 35.76 -35.62
C VAL A 57 -7.59 34.89 -35.01
N SER A 58 -8.84 35.29 -35.20
CA SER A 58 -9.99 34.45 -34.96
C SER A 58 -10.00 33.41 -36.08
N SER A 59 -9.16 32.40 -35.94
CA SER A 59 -9.04 31.30 -36.89
C SER A 59 -10.32 30.46 -36.82
N THR A 60 -11.23 30.69 -37.76
CA THR A 60 -12.41 29.85 -38.01
C THR A 60 -12.07 28.53 -38.72
N ALA A 61 -10.78 28.22 -38.92
CA ALA A 61 -10.35 26.99 -39.56
C ALA A 61 -10.71 25.76 -38.71
N PRO A 62 -11.37 24.73 -39.28
CA PRO A 62 -11.71 23.51 -38.57
C PRO A 62 -10.46 22.85 -37.97
N ILE A 63 -10.50 22.50 -36.69
CA ILE A 63 -9.39 21.82 -36.02
C ILE A 63 -9.14 20.49 -36.75
N PRO A 64 -7.94 20.28 -37.33
CA PRO A 64 -7.60 19.03 -37.99
C PRO A 64 -7.78 17.84 -37.05
N ALA A 65 -8.22 16.69 -37.58
CA ALA A 65 -8.50 15.51 -36.77
C ALA A 65 -7.32 15.07 -35.89
N TYR A 66 -6.08 15.28 -36.35
CA TYR A 66 -4.87 14.99 -35.58
C TYR A 66 -4.69 15.94 -34.37
N LYS A 67 -5.06 17.22 -34.50
CA LYS A 67 -5.07 18.19 -33.38
C LYS A 67 -6.24 17.93 -32.43
N ARG A 68 -7.40 17.50 -32.93
CA ARG A 68 -8.52 17.06 -32.08
C ARG A 68 -8.15 15.89 -31.19
N ARG A 69 -7.51 14.86 -31.75
CA ARG A 69 -7.00 13.72 -30.94
C ARG A 69 -5.93 14.14 -29.94
N ALA A 70 -5.02 15.05 -30.30
CA ALA A 70 -4.03 15.56 -29.36
C ALA A 70 -4.69 16.34 -28.22
N MET A 71 -5.64 17.24 -28.54
CA MET A 71 -6.41 18.02 -27.56
C MET A 71 -7.31 17.13 -26.68
N GLU A 72 -7.97 16.11 -27.23
CA GLU A 72 -8.74 15.12 -26.47
C GLU A 72 -7.86 14.30 -25.52
N LYS A 73 -6.65 13.93 -25.98
CA LYS A 73 -5.68 13.18 -25.19
C LYS A 73 -5.07 14.02 -24.07
N GLU A 74 -4.90 15.32 -24.31
CA GLU A 74 -4.37 16.29 -23.34
C GLU A 74 -5.45 16.71 -22.32
N PHE A 75 -6.73 16.71 -22.72
CA PHE A 75 -7.88 16.89 -21.83
C PHE A 75 -8.18 15.65 -20.95
N SER A 76 -7.63 14.49 -21.30
CA SER A 76 -7.81 13.22 -20.57
C SER A 76 -6.66 12.88 -19.60
N TYR A 77 -5.64 13.73 -19.47
CA TYR A 77 -4.52 13.45 -18.58
C TYR A 77 -4.88 13.87 -17.13
N GLU A 78 -5.33 12.93 -16.32
CA GLU A 78 -5.34 13.12 -14.87
C GLU A 78 -3.88 13.11 -14.37
N PRO A 79 -3.45 14.13 -13.61
CA PRO A 79 -2.12 14.11 -13.01
C PRO A 79 -2.01 12.88 -12.09
N PRO A 80 -0.86 12.21 -12.04
CA PRO A 80 -0.67 11.11 -11.11
C PRO A 80 -0.96 11.59 -9.68
N PRO A 81 -1.62 10.78 -8.83
CA PRO A 81 -1.93 11.18 -7.48
C PRO A 81 -0.65 11.60 -6.74
N PRO A 82 -0.72 12.62 -5.88
CA PRO A 82 0.44 13.05 -5.12
C PRO A 82 0.96 11.89 -4.26
N GLU A 83 2.28 11.68 -4.25
CA GLU A 83 2.88 10.70 -3.37
C GLU A 83 2.83 11.16 -1.91
N VAL A 84 2.32 10.31 -1.03
CA VAL A 84 2.11 10.56 0.39
C VAL A 84 2.79 9.47 1.22
N LYS A 85 3.61 9.91 2.19
CA LYS A 85 4.27 9.01 3.16
C LYS A 85 3.25 8.21 3.97
N PRO A 86 3.58 6.99 4.41
CA PRO A 86 2.69 6.21 5.23
C PRO A 86 2.43 6.89 6.58
N THR A 87 1.17 6.94 6.99
CA THR A 87 0.74 7.45 8.30
C THR A 87 -0.32 6.53 8.89
N PHE A 88 -0.34 6.36 10.21
CA PHE A 88 -1.32 5.48 10.84
C PHE A 88 -2.69 6.14 10.97
N LYS A 89 -3.75 5.38 10.67
CA LYS A 89 -5.14 5.85 10.84
C LYS A 89 -5.57 5.92 12.31
N ASP A 90 -5.05 5.02 13.13
CA ASP A 90 -5.50 4.82 14.51
C ASP A 90 -4.76 5.72 15.53
N GLY A 91 -4.14 6.83 15.08
CA GLY A 91 -3.31 7.72 15.91
C GLY A 91 -1.81 7.41 15.88
N ASP A 92 -1.01 8.32 16.42
CA ASP A 92 0.47 8.27 16.40
C ASP A 92 1.08 7.39 17.50
N GLU A 93 0.25 6.63 18.22
CA GLU A 93 0.72 5.73 19.25
C GLU A 93 1.56 4.59 18.63
N THR A 94 2.82 4.53 19.03
CA THR A 94 3.81 3.57 18.51
C THR A 94 3.82 2.24 19.26
N SER A 95 3.20 2.17 20.45
CA SER A 95 3.15 0.97 21.29
C SER A 95 1.79 0.81 21.96
N ARG A 96 1.19 -0.38 21.87
CA ARG A 96 -0.08 -0.74 22.53
C ARG A 96 0.08 -1.99 23.37
N SER A 97 -0.70 -2.11 24.44
CA SER A 97 -0.74 -3.32 25.27
C SER A 97 -2.14 -3.91 25.26
N LEU A 98 -2.25 -5.23 25.08
CA LEU A 98 -3.52 -5.94 25.00
C LEU A 98 -3.48 -7.21 25.84
N ALA A 99 -4.48 -7.38 26.70
CA ALA A 99 -4.68 -8.60 27.46
C ALA A 99 -5.98 -9.28 27.02
N SER A 100 -5.94 -10.57 26.70
CA SER A 100 -7.11 -11.34 26.27
C SER A 100 -7.13 -12.72 26.95
N PRO A 101 -8.32 -13.26 27.29
CA PRO A 101 -8.41 -14.64 27.75
C PRO A 101 -8.00 -15.64 26.66
N ALA A 102 -7.45 -16.79 27.06
CA ALA A 102 -7.21 -17.91 26.17
C ALA A 102 -8.52 -18.40 25.52
N GLY A 103 -8.44 -18.89 24.28
CA GLY A 103 -9.58 -19.37 23.49
C GLY A 103 -10.41 -18.28 22.81
N ARG A 104 -10.04 -17.00 22.95
CA ARG A 104 -10.70 -15.88 22.28
C ARG A 104 -9.95 -15.47 21.02
N THR A 105 -10.69 -14.87 20.08
CA THR A 105 -10.09 -14.29 18.87
C THR A 105 -9.49 -12.92 19.19
N VAL A 106 -8.21 -12.76 18.90
CA VAL A 106 -7.46 -11.51 19.10
C VAL A 106 -7.20 -10.84 17.76
N LYS A 107 -7.34 -9.51 17.75
CA LYS A 107 -7.36 -8.68 16.54
C LYS A 107 -6.45 -7.48 16.72
N LEU A 108 -5.35 -7.42 15.97
CA LEU A 108 -4.41 -6.30 16.00
C LEU A 108 -4.58 -5.44 14.74
N SER A 109 -5.01 -4.18 14.91
CA SER A 109 -5.21 -3.23 13.81
C SER A 109 -3.94 -2.42 13.56
N CYS A 110 -3.40 -2.51 12.34
CA CYS A 110 -2.31 -1.65 11.88
C CYS A 110 -2.65 -1.02 10.53
N ARG A 111 -3.74 -0.24 10.52
CA ARG A 111 -4.20 0.45 9.33
C ARG A 111 -3.40 1.73 9.11
N ALA A 112 -2.94 1.92 7.88
CA ALA A 112 -2.22 3.11 7.45
C ALA A 112 -2.81 3.69 6.16
N THR A 113 -2.54 4.96 5.92
CA THR A 113 -2.75 5.67 4.66
C THR A 113 -1.42 6.04 4.04
N GLY A 114 -1.37 6.12 2.72
CA GLY A 114 -0.19 6.55 1.98
C GLY A 114 -0.43 6.32 0.48
N TYR A 115 0.33 7.02 -0.35
CA TYR A 115 0.36 6.80 -1.79
C TYR A 115 1.81 6.82 -2.30
N PRO A 116 2.30 5.84 -3.07
CA PRO A 116 1.67 4.56 -3.43
C PRO A 116 1.15 3.74 -2.23
N GLU A 117 0.26 2.78 -2.50
CA GLU A 117 -0.40 2.00 -1.43
C GLU A 117 0.63 1.30 -0.52
N PRO A 118 0.62 1.57 0.80
CA PRO A 118 1.64 1.04 1.70
C PRO A 118 1.45 -0.45 1.96
N ARG A 119 2.56 -1.18 2.03
CA ARG A 119 2.57 -2.60 2.37
C ARG A 119 2.73 -2.78 3.87
N VAL A 120 2.03 -3.77 4.44
CA VAL A 120 2.07 -4.09 5.87
C VAL A 120 2.71 -5.47 6.06
N VAL A 121 3.73 -5.54 6.90
CA VAL A 121 4.40 -6.77 7.32
C VAL A 121 4.26 -6.91 8.83
N TRP A 122 3.90 -8.10 9.27
CA TRP A 122 3.76 -8.41 10.70
C TRP A 122 4.94 -9.23 11.19
N HIS A 123 5.35 -8.96 12.42
CA HIS A 123 6.42 -9.66 13.10
C HIS A 123 5.95 -10.12 14.49
N LYS A 124 6.28 -11.35 14.90
CA LYS A 124 6.11 -11.87 16.27
C LYS A 124 7.49 -12.15 16.84
N ASN A 125 7.85 -11.48 17.93
CA ASN A 125 9.14 -11.62 18.61
C ASN A 125 10.34 -11.47 17.67
N GLY A 126 10.22 -10.63 16.64
CA GLY A 126 11.26 -10.39 15.62
C GLY A 126 11.22 -11.31 14.40
N ALA A 127 10.38 -12.35 14.38
CA ALA A 127 10.19 -13.22 13.23
C ALA A 127 9.00 -12.76 12.38
N ILE A 128 9.13 -12.80 11.05
CA ILE A 128 8.06 -12.42 10.12
C ILE A 128 6.89 -13.42 10.23
N ILE A 129 5.69 -12.89 10.31
CA ILE A 129 4.44 -13.65 10.24
C ILE A 129 3.95 -13.64 8.80
N THR A 130 3.70 -14.82 8.27
CA THR A 130 3.05 -15.08 6.98
C THR A 130 1.74 -15.82 7.23
N GLU A 131 0.85 -15.88 6.24
CA GLU A 131 -0.38 -16.67 6.36
C GLU A 131 -0.11 -18.17 6.59
N ALA A 132 1.07 -18.66 6.16
CA ALA A 132 1.52 -20.03 6.38
C ALA A 132 2.35 -20.21 7.66
N SER A 133 2.52 -19.17 8.48
CA SER A 133 3.31 -19.27 9.69
C SER A 133 2.61 -20.19 10.70
N PRO A 134 3.22 -21.34 11.05
CA PRO A 134 2.56 -22.35 11.87
C PRO A 134 2.37 -21.82 13.28
N ARG A 135 1.17 -22.05 13.83
CA ARG A 135 0.90 -21.87 15.25
C ARG A 135 0.97 -23.21 15.96
N MET A 136 1.58 -23.23 17.15
CA MET A 136 1.67 -24.45 17.97
C MET A 136 0.29 -24.97 18.39
N THR A 137 -0.70 -24.08 18.47
CA THR A 137 -2.05 -24.37 18.94
C THR A 137 -3.04 -23.40 18.29
N GLY A 138 -4.17 -23.91 17.79
CA GLY A 138 -5.24 -23.13 17.16
C GLY A 138 -5.11 -22.98 15.64
N ALA A 139 -5.92 -22.09 15.06
CA ALA A 139 -5.90 -21.81 13.62
C ALA A 139 -4.77 -20.86 13.21
N ASP A 140 -4.31 -20.93 11.95
CA ASP A 140 -3.24 -20.06 11.44
C ASP A 140 -3.56 -18.56 11.53
N PHE A 141 -2.51 -17.73 11.42
CA PHE A 141 -2.66 -16.28 11.36
C PHE A 141 -3.40 -15.85 10.10
N LYS A 142 -4.40 -14.97 10.24
CA LYS A 142 -5.09 -14.36 9.09
C LYS A 142 -4.71 -12.89 8.99
N ILE A 143 -4.20 -12.48 7.83
CA ILE A 143 -3.82 -11.07 7.58
C ILE A 143 -4.79 -10.47 6.57
N ARG A 144 -5.57 -9.46 6.98
CA ARG A 144 -6.53 -8.79 6.09
C ARG A 144 -6.47 -7.28 6.23
N LYS A 145 -6.19 -6.55 5.14
CA LYS A 145 -6.18 -5.08 5.11
C LYS A 145 -5.35 -4.44 6.25
N GLY A 146 -4.16 -5.00 6.53
CA GLY A 146 -3.29 -4.52 7.62
C GLY A 146 -3.72 -4.92 9.03
N MET A 147 -4.66 -5.86 9.16
CA MET A 147 -5.12 -6.40 10.43
C MET A 147 -4.63 -7.84 10.60
N LEU A 148 -4.05 -8.15 11.76
CA LEU A 148 -3.66 -9.52 12.12
C LEU A 148 -4.74 -10.11 13.03
N GLU A 149 -5.31 -11.24 12.61
CA GLU A 149 -6.32 -11.98 13.35
C GLU A 149 -5.75 -13.33 13.81
N MET A 150 -5.93 -13.60 15.10
CA MET A 150 -5.49 -14.82 15.79
C MET A 150 -6.74 -15.46 16.39
N GLU A 151 -7.26 -16.51 15.76
CA GLU A 151 -8.39 -17.28 16.28
C GLU A 151 -7.91 -18.29 17.33
N ASP A 152 -8.74 -18.57 18.35
CA ASP A 152 -8.40 -19.51 19.42
C ASP A 152 -7.03 -19.22 20.05
N ALA A 153 -6.86 -18.00 20.58
CA ALA A 153 -5.56 -17.55 21.09
C ALA A 153 -5.09 -18.41 22.28
N ALA A 154 -3.85 -18.88 22.20
CA ALA A 154 -3.24 -19.70 23.23
C ALA A 154 -2.21 -18.89 24.05
N GLU A 155 -1.79 -19.43 25.20
CA GLU A 155 -0.79 -18.78 26.03
C GLU A 155 0.56 -18.58 25.30
N SER A 156 0.91 -19.52 24.41
CA SER A 156 2.08 -19.47 23.51
C SER A 156 1.99 -18.36 22.45
N ASP A 157 0.81 -17.78 22.25
CA ASP A 157 0.62 -16.61 21.38
C ASP A 157 0.93 -15.29 22.08
N SER A 158 1.20 -15.31 23.39
CA SER A 158 1.70 -14.14 24.10
C SER A 158 3.07 -13.72 23.57
N GLY A 159 3.29 -12.42 23.46
CA GLY A 159 4.56 -11.89 22.96
C GLY A 159 4.45 -10.48 22.41
N LYS A 160 5.57 -10.04 21.83
CA LYS A 160 5.69 -8.73 21.21
C LYS A 160 5.41 -8.86 19.71
N TYR A 161 4.30 -8.29 19.28
CA TYR A 161 3.95 -8.17 17.87
C TYR A 161 4.36 -6.80 17.37
N MET A 162 4.79 -6.70 16.12
CA MET A 162 5.15 -5.44 15.50
C MET A 162 4.65 -5.43 14.07
N CYS A 163 3.88 -4.41 13.72
CA CYS A 163 3.60 -4.14 12.32
C CYS A 163 4.59 -3.13 11.79
N GLU A 164 5.09 -3.42 10.59
CA GLU A 164 5.96 -2.57 9.82
C GLU A 164 5.24 -2.22 8.54
N VAL A 165 5.02 -0.93 8.33
CA VAL A 165 4.27 -0.40 7.20
C VAL A 165 5.16 0.51 6.39
N PHE A 166 5.31 0.21 5.11
CA PHE A 166 6.27 0.95 4.27
C PHE A 166 5.74 1.19 2.86
N ASN A 167 6.26 2.26 2.28
CA ASN A 167 6.06 2.67 0.90
C ASN A 167 7.38 3.30 0.38
N SER A 168 7.48 3.62 -0.92
CA SER A 168 8.65 4.26 -1.54
C SER A 168 9.15 5.50 -0.80
N LEU A 169 8.25 6.23 -0.13
CA LEU A 169 8.58 7.46 0.58
C LEU A 169 8.95 7.29 2.07
N GLY A 170 8.78 6.11 2.66
CA GLY A 170 9.15 5.89 4.07
C GLY A 170 8.52 4.67 4.73
N THR A 171 8.86 4.51 6.01
CA THR A 171 8.48 3.36 6.83
C THR A 171 8.04 3.83 8.22
N ILE A 172 6.95 3.26 8.72
CA ILE A 172 6.42 3.47 10.07
C ILE A 172 6.21 2.12 10.75
N ARG A 173 6.35 2.08 12.08
CA ARG A 173 6.27 0.84 12.86
C ARG A 173 5.42 1.05 14.10
N ARG A 174 4.62 0.04 14.45
CA ARG A 174 3.87 0.00 15.71
C ARG A 174 4.02 -1.35 16.38
N THR A 175 4.24 -1.30 17.68
CA THR A 175 4.41 -2.46 18.55
C THR A 175 3.12 -2.75 19.32
N PHE A 176 2.83 -4.03 19.54
CA PHE A 176 1.74 -4.52 20.37
C PHE A 176 2.31 -5.55 21.36
N ASN A 177 2.15 -5.30 22.65
CA ASN A 177 2.45 -6.27 23.70
C ASN A 177 1.19 -7.06 24.01
N VAL A 178 1.14 -8.32 23.59
CA VAL A 178 -0.04 -9.18 23.74
C VAL A 178 0.19 -10.18 24.86
N THR A 179 -0.74 -10.22 25.81
CA THR A 179 -0.74 -11.16 26.94
C THR A 179 -2.01 -12.01 26.90
N ILE A 180 -1.86 -13.32 26.72
CA ILE A 180 -2.98 -14.26 26.75
C ILE A 180 -3.08 -14.91 28.13
N ILE A 181 -4.21 -14.69 28.80
CA ILE A 181 -4.44 -15.13 30.18
C ILE A 181 -5.26 -16.43 30.19
N ASN A 182 -4.68 -17.50 30.68
CA ASN A 182 -5.41 -18.76 30.89
C ASN A 182 -6.19 -18.70 32.21
N ARG A 183 -7.53 -18.58 32.11
CA ARG A 183 -8.43 -18.50 33.27
C ARG A 183 -8.61 -19.84 34.01
N MET A 184 -8.15 -20.96 33.46
CA MET A 184 -8.26 -22.28 34.08
C MET A 184 -7.13 -22.59 35.09
N ARG A 185 -6.11 -21.74 35.20
CA ARG A 185 -4.98 -21.92 36.13
C ARG A 185 -5.16 -21.21 37.47
N GLY A 186 -6.38 -20.82 37.84
CA GLY A 186 -6.70 -20.42 39.20
C GLY A 186 -6.97 -21.66 40.06
N PRO A 187 -6.54 -21.72 41.33
CA PRO A 187 -7.00 -22.79 42.22
C PRO A 187 -8.53 -22.75 42.28
N PRO A 188 -9.22 -23.90 42.27
CA PRO A 188 -10.67 -23.93 42.41
C PRO A 188 -11.07 -23.20 43.70
N ILE A 189 -11.99 -22.25 43.61
CA ILE A 189 -12.57 -21.63 44.80
C ILE A 189 -13.52 -22.66 45.41
N ILE A 190 -13.00 -23.49 46.32
CA ILE A 190 -13.84 -24.31 47.20
C ILE A 190 -14.42 -23.32 48.22
N VAL A 191 -15.69 -22.97 48.07
CA VAL A 191 -16.46 -22.28 49.11
C VAL A 191 -17.07 -23.33 50.04
N PRO A 192 -16.51 -23.57 51.24
CA PRO A 192 -17.22 -24.40 52.22
C PRO A 192 -18.46 -23.61 52.69
N ASN A 193 -19.67 -24.21 52.54
CA ASN A 193 -21.02 -23.74 52.98
C ASN A 193 -22.07 -23.23 51.96
N ILE A 194 -22.13 -23.73 50.73
CA ILE A 194 -23.36 -23.58 49.92
C ILE A 194 -24.23 -24.84 50.02
N LEU A 195 -24.70 -25.13 51.24
CA LEU A 195 -25.87 -25.98 51.56
C LEU A 195 -26.03 -25.95 53.09
N VAL A 196 -26.39 -24.80 53.65
CA VAL A 196 -26.95 -24.76 55.01
C VAL A 196 -28.44 -24.99 54.86
N ASN A 197 -28.93 -26.04 55.52
CA ASN A 197 -30.30 -26.53 55.52
C ASN A 197 -31.29 -25.35 55.68
N GLN A 198 -31.94 -24.93 54.59
CA GLN A 198 -33.01 -23.96 54.67
C GLN A 198 -34.30 -24.70 55.01
N THR A 199 -34.58 -24.86 56.29
CA THR A 199 -35.89 -25.32 56.75
C THR A 199 -36.87 -24.14 56.65
N VAL A 200 -37.76 -24.17 55.66
CA VAL A 200 -38.85 -23.19 55.56
C VAL A 200 -39.87 -23.50 56.67
N SER A 201 -39.92 -22.66 57.70
CA SER A 201 -40.98 -22.73 58.72
C SER A 201 -42.27 -22.17 58.14
N CYS A 202 -43.17 -23.06 57.70
CA CYS A 202 -44.53 -22.68 57.33
C CYS A 202 -45.35 -22.51 58.62
N ASN A 203 -45.58 -21.27 59.06
CA ASN A 203 -46.59 -20.99 60.08
C ASN A 203 -47.96 -21.10 59.42
N SER A 204 -48.61 -22.25 59.58
CA SER A 204 -49.99 -22.46 59.14
C SER A 204 -50.93 -21.53 59.90
N LEU A 205 -51.57 -20.60 59.19
CA LEU A 205 -52.75 -19.90 59.69
C LEU A 205 -53.90 -20.92 59.77
N THR A 206 -54.34 -21.24 60.99
CA THR A 206 -55.52 -22.06 61.23
C THR A 206 -56.77 -21.27 60.87
N LEU A 207 -57.37 -21.57 59.72
CA LEU A 207 -58.76 -21.25 59.43
C LEU A 207 -59.60 -22.50 59.77
N GLU A 208 -60.01 -22.62 61.02
CA GLU A 208 -61.07 -23.57 61.38
C GLU A 208 -62.41 -22.90 61.10
N GLN A 209 -63.02 -23.28 59.98
CA GLN A 209 -64.44 -23.08 59.73
C GLN A 209 -65.12 -24.42 59.92
N GLU A 210 -65.74 -24.64 61.09
CA GLU A 210 -66.76 -25.66 61.23
C GLU A 210 -68.12 -24.99 61.47
N SER A 211 -68.89 -24.91 60.38
CA SER A 211 -70.33 -24.71 60.45
C SER A 211 -70.99 -26.03 60.89
N LYS A 212 -71.68 -25.96 62.03
CA LYS A 212 -72.61 -26.93 62.60
C LYS A 212 -73.52 -27.60 61.56
N HIS A 213 -73.79 -28.91 61.73
CA HIS A 213 -75.12 -29.57 61.66
C HIS A 213 -74.95 -31.06 62.04
N VAL A 214 -75.29 -31.47 63.28
CA VAL A 214 -76.55 -32.11 63.75
C VAL A 214 -76.81 -33.52 63.19
N LEU A 215 -77.28 -34.40 64.11
CA LEU A 215 -78.02 -35.68 64.00
C LEU A 215 -77.20 -36.82 64.65
N TYR A 216 -77.61 -37.53 65.71
CA TYR A 216 -78.92 -37.82 66.31
C TYR A 216 -78.86 -37.82 67.84
#